data_AF-A0A1Q4FDL3-F1
#
_entry.id   AF-A0A1Q4FDL3-F1
#
_cell.length_a   1.000
_cell.length_b   1.000
_cell.length_c   1.000
_cell.angle_alpha   90.00
_cell.angle_beta   90.00
_cell.angle_gamma   90.00
#
_symmetry.space_group_name_H-M   'P 1'
#
loop_
_entity.id
_entity.type
_entity.pdbx_description
1 polymer ?
#
loop_
_entity_poly.entity_id
_entity_poly.type
_entity_poly.pdbx_seq_one_letter_code
_entity_poly.pdbx_strand_id
1 'polypeptide(L)'
;MNDIATELEAAAFRRLLQHLHTRSDVQNIDLMTHAGFCRNCLADWYREAAEQRGQSLDKEQAREIIYGEPFAAWKAKHQREASAEQLAAFAASQKAHA
;
A
#
# COMPACT_ATOMS: atom_id res chain seq x y z
N MET A 1 2.39 26.60 -12.67
CA MET A 1 0.98 26.77 -12.23
C MET A 1 0.67 25.56 -11.37
N ASN A 2 0.33 25.75 -10.10
CA ASN A 2 -0.26 24.67 -9.31
C ASN A 2 -1.60 24.35 -9.94
N ASP A 3 -1.75 23.11 -10.37
CA ASP A 3 -3.02 22.58 -10.79
C ASP A 3 -3.79 22.17 -9.52
N ILE A 4 -4.93 22.82 -9.27
CA ILE A 4 -5.78 22.55 -8.10
C ILE A 4 -6.18 21.07 -8.08
N ALA A 5 -6.37 20.43 -9.23
CA ALA A 5 -6.70 19.01 -9.27
C ALA A 5 -5.56 18.16 -8.69
N THR A 6 -4.32 18.41 -9.10
CA THR A 6 -3.13 17.75 -8.53
C THR A 6 -3.03 17.93 -7.01
N GLU A 7 -3.33 19.12 -6.47
CA GLU A 7 -3.29 19.36 -5.02
C GLU A 7 -4.36 18.56 -4.26
N LEU A 8 -5.57 18.49 -4.81
CA LEU A 8 -6.69 17.75 -4.22
C LEU A 8 -6.46 16.24 -4.26
N GLU A 9 -5.96 15.72 -5.37
CA GLU A 9 -5.58 14.31 -5.52
C GLU A 9 -4.50 13.92 -4.50
N ALA A 10 -3.46 14.74 -4.38
CA ALA A 10 -2.40 14.52 -3.40
C ALA A 10 -2.95 14.59 -1.95
N ALA A 11 -3.90 15.49 -1.66
CA ALA A 11 -4.54 15.58 -0.36
C ALA A 11 -5.40 14.34 -0.04
N ALA A 12 -6.18 13.86 -1.01
CA ALA A 12 -6.96 12.64 -0.87
C ALA A 12 -6.06 11.41 -0.66
N PHE A 13 -4.94 11.31 -1.39
CA PHE A 13 -3.97 10.24 -1.22
C PHE A 13 -3.35 10.26 0.18
N ARG A 14 -2.89 11.42 0.66
CA ARG A 14 -2.39 11.57 2.04
C ARG A 14 -3.43 11.15 3.09
N ARG A 15 -4.71 11.48 2.87
CA ARG A 15 -5.81 11.07 3.75
C ARG A 15 -6.04 9.56 3.75
N LEU A 16 -5.91 8.90 2.59
CA LEU A 16 -5.95 7.43 2.48
C LEU A 16 -4.81 6.80 3.27
N LEU A 17 -3.57 7.29 3.12
CA LEU A 17 -2.43 6.77 3.87
C LEU A 17 -2.67 6.87 5.38
N GLN A 18 -3.11 8.05 5.85
CA GLN A 18 -3.45 8.24 7.25
C GLN A 18 -4.56 7.28 7.72
N HIS A 19 -5.59 7.05 6.91
CA HIS A 19 -6.63 6.07 7.24
C HIS A 19 -6.05 4.65 7.38
N LEU A 20 -5.19 4.24 6.44
CA LEU A 20 -4.55 2.92 6.45
C LEU A 20 -3.55 2.74 7.61
N HIS A 21 -2.92 3.82 8.09
CA HIS A 21 -2.08 3.83 9.29
C HIS A 21 -2.91 3.58 10.55
N THR A 22 -4.09 4.21 10.66
CA THR A 22 -5.01 4.00 11.78
C THR A 22 -5.68 2.62 11.77
N ARG A 23 -5.71 1.97 10.60
CA ARG A 23 -6.33 0.66 10.37
C ARG A 23 -5.30 -0.46 10.19
N SER A 24 -4.34 -0.55 11.12
CA SER A 24 -3.33 -1.62 11.12
C SER A 24 -3.93 -3.02 11.31
N ASP A 25 -5.17 -3.11 11.81
CA ASP A 25 -5.99 -4.32 11.84
C ASP A 25 -6.28 -4.87 10.44
N VAL A 26 -6.36 -4.01 9.41
CA VAL A 26 -6.59 -4.41 8.03
C VAL A 26 -5.29 -4.90 7.42
N GLN A 27 -5.14 -6.22 7.24
CA GLN A 27 -3.92 -6.81 6.69
C GLN A 27 -3.87 -6.64 5.16
N ASN A 28 -2.65 -6.63 4.61
CA ASN A 28 -2.50 -6.51 3.16
C ASN A 28 -3.10 -7.68 2.38
N ILE A 29 -3.13 -8.90 2.96
CA ILE A 29 -3.74 -10.06 2.31
C ILE A 29 -5.25 -9.87 2.13
N ASP A 30 -5.93 -9.24 3.09
CA ASP A 30 -7.37 -8.96 3.00
C ASP A 30 -7.64 -7.90 1.93
N LEU A 31 -6.83 -6.84 1.89
CA LEU A 31 -6.90 -5.81 0.85
C LEU A 31 -6.67 -6.41 -0.55
N MET A 32 -5.64 -7.25 -0.70
CA MET A 32 -5.37 -7.95 -1.96
C MET A 32 -6.52 -8.87 -2.37
N THR A 33 -7.12 -9.58 -1.41
CA THR A 33 -8.23 -10.51 -1.67
C THR A 33 -9.48 -9.80 -2.15
N HIS A 34 -9.83 -8.66 -1.55
CA HIS A 34 -11.10 -7.99 -1.82
C HIS A 34 -11.02 -6.84 -2.82
N ALA A 35 -9.87 -6.18 -2.94
CA ALA A 35 -9.71 -4.96 -3.73
C ALA A 35 -8.63 -5.05 -4.81
N GLY A 36 -7.84 -6.13 -4.85
CA GLY A 36 -6.78 -6.31 -5.85
C GLY A 36 -5.55 -5.39 -5.67
N PHE A 37 -5.50 -4.60 -4.59
CA PHE A 37 -4.33 -3.80 -4.23
C PHE A 37 -4.14 -3.77 -2.70
N CYS A 38 -2.94 -3.42 -2.24
CA CYS A 38 -2.68 -3.20 -0.82
C CYS A 38 -1.65 -2.08 -0.62
N ARG A 39 -1.20 -1.87 0.63
CA ARG A 39 -0.16 -0.86 0.96
C ARG A 39 1.13 -1.04 0.15
N ASN A 40 1.53 -2.28 -0.15
CA ASN A 40 2.72 -2.53 -0.96
C ASN A 40 2.53 -2.07 -2.42
N CYS A 41 1.33 -2.23 -2.99
CA CYS A 41 1.01 -1.74 -4.32
C CYS A 41 1.10 -0.21 -4.36
N LEU A 42 0.56 0.49 -3.34
CA LEU A 42 0.68 1.94 -3.23
C LEU A 42 2.15 2.39 -3.17
N ALA A 43 3.03 1.61 -2.52
CA ALA A 43 4.46 1.91 -2.46
C ALA A 43 5.16 1.68 -3.80
N ASP A 44 4.82 0.61 -4.51
CA ASP A 44 5.35 0.36 -5.84
C ASP A 44 4.88 1.45 -6.84
N TRP A 45 3.60 1.85 -6.81
CA TRP A 45 3.10 2.96 -7.65
C TRP A 45 3.75 4.30 -7.32
N TYR A 46 3.99 4.59 -6.03
CA TYR A 46 4.70 5.80 -5.63
C TYR A 46 6.14 5.80 -6.15
N ARG A 47 6.83 4.66 -6.07
CA ARG A 47 8.18 4.46 -6.62
C ARG A 47 8.20 4.67 -8.13
N GLU A 48 7.31 4.00 -8.86
CA GLU A 48 7.19 4.12 -10.31
C GLU A 48 6.92 5.57 -10.75
N ALA A 49 6.05 6.29 -10.03
CA ALA A 49 5.78 7.70 -10.28
C ALA A 49 7.00 8.61 -10.04
N ALA A 50 7.89 8.24 -9.12
CA ALA A 50 9.16 8.93 -8.86
C ALA A 50 10.18 8.63 -9.97
N GLU A 51 10.32 7.35 -10.36
CA GLU A 51 11.20 6.90 -11.44
C GLU A 51 10.87 7.60 -12.77
N GLN A 52 9.58 7.73 -13.11
CA GLN A 52 9.10 8.47 -14.29
C GLN A 52 9.50 9.96 -14.29
N ARG A 53 9.82 10.53 -13.12
CA ARG A 53 10.27 11.91 -12.93
C ARG A 53 11.79 12.01 -12.73
N GLY A 54 12.53 10.93 -13.00
CA GLY A 54 13.97 10.88 -12.84
C GLY A 54 14.44 10.89 -11.38
N GLN A 55 13.56 10.59 -10.43
CA GLN A 55 13.89 10.49 -9.01
C GLN A 55 14.13 9.02 -8.66
N SER A 56 15.31 8.71 -8.14
CA SER A 56 15.62 7.37 -7.64
C SER A 56 15.03 7.20 -6.25
N LEU A 57 14.10 6.27 -6.11
CA LEU A 57 13.52 5.88 -4.83
C LEU A 57 13.63 4.36 -4.74
N ASP A 58 14.26 3.84 -3.69
CA ASP A 58 14.30 2.40 -3.51
C ASP A 58 12.97 1.87 -2.91
N LYS A 59 12.85 0.55 -2.87
CA LYS A 59 11.65 -0.14 -2.38
C LYS A 59 11.39 0.09 -0.88
N GLU A 60 12.44 0.24 -0.07
CA GLU A 60 12.30 0.45 1.37
C GLU A 60 11.87 1.88 1.67
N GLN A 61 12.47 2.86 0.99
CA GLN A 61 12.10 4.27 1.07
C GLN A 61 10.64 4.49 0.64
N ALA A 62 10.22 3.90 -0.48
CA ALA A 62 8.83 3.99 -0.94
C ALA A 62 7.86 3.40 0.09
N ARG A 63 8.22 2.27 0.72
CA ARG A 63 7.41 1.68 1.77
C ARG A 63 7.40 2.54 3.03
N GLU A 64 8.52 3.11 3.45
CA GLU A 64 8.55 4.01 4.60
C GLU A 64 7.60 5.19 4.42
N ILE A 65 7.55 5.78 3.23
CA ILE A 65 6.59 6.85 2.89
C ILE A 65 5.13 6.37 3.03
N ILE A 66 4.82 5.18 2.51
CA ILE A 66 3.45 4.65 2.53
C ILE A 66 3.02 4.12 3.91
N TYR A 67 3.93 3.54 4.68
CA TYR A 67 3.65 2.99 6.01
C TYR A 67 3.81 4.02 7.13
N GLY A 68 4.45 5.16 6.88
CA GLY A 68 4.71 6.21 7.87
C GLY A 68 5.80 5.87 8.88
N GLU A 69 6.42 4.70 8.74
CA GLU A 69 7.55 4.21 9.54
C GLU A 69 8.32 3.14 8.73
N PRO A 70 9.55 2.76 9.13
CA PRO A 70 10.28 1.70 8.47
C PRO A 70 9.47 0.41 8.39
N PHE A 71 9.38 -0.18 7.19
CA PHE A 71 8.54 -1.34 6.94
C PHE A 71 8.83 -2.52 7.89
N ALA A 72 10.11 -2.74 8.23
CA ALA A 72 10.50 -3.76 9.20
C ALA A 72 9.89 -3.52 10.58
N ALA A 73 9.85 -2.27 11.05
CA ALA A 73 9.23 -1.90 12.31
C ALA A 73 7.70 -2.10 12.28
N TRP A 74 7.05 -1.69 11.18
CA TRP A 74 5.62 -1.91 11.01
C TRP A 74 5.26 -3.39 11.02
N LYS A 75 6.02 -4.22 10.28
CA LYS A 75 5.82 -5.66 10.24
C LYS A 75 5.93 -6.27 11.63
N ALA A 76 6.96 -5.90 12.39
CA ALA A 76 7.16 -6.41 13.75
C ALA A 76 6.03 -6.05 14.72
N LYS A 77 5.40 -4.87 14.55
CA LYS A 77 4.31 -4.40 15.41
C LYS A 77 2.93 -4.91 15.01
N HIS A 78 2.68 -5.08 13.71
CA HIS A 78 1.32 -5.16 13.17
C HIS A 78 1.06 -6.32 12.21
N GLN A 79 2.09 -6.90 11.60
CA GLN A 79 1.88 -7.98 10.65
C GLN A 79 1.61 -9.29 11.40
N ARG A 80 0.52 -9.95 11.02
CA ARG A 80 0.16 -11.28 11.51
C ARG A 80 0.41 -12.31 10.43
N GLU A 81 0.65 -13.55 10.86
CA GLU A 81 0.62 -14.68 9.94
C GLU A 81 -0.79 -14.82 9.36
N ALA A 82 -0.87 -15.04 8.05
CA ALA A 82 -2.15 -15.23 7.38
C ALA A 82 -2.73 -16.60 7.78
N SER A 83 -4.02 -16.62 8.11
CA SER A 83 -4.71 -17.88 8.36
C SER A 83 -4.82 -18.71 7.08
N ALA A 84 -5.06 -20.02 7.22
CA ALA A 84 -5.32 -20.90 6.09
C ALA A 84 -6.52 -20.43 5.24
N GLU A 85 -7.53 -19.85 5.89
CA GLU A 85 -8.70 -19.27 5.23
C GLU A 85 -8.32 -18.03 4.40
N GLN A 86 -7.52 -17.11 4.95
CA GLN A 86 -7.06 -15.93 4.20
C GLN A 86 -6.19 -16.32 3.01
N LEU A 87 -5.32 -17.32 3.15
CA LEU A 87 -4.51 -17.85 2.06
C LEU A 87 -5.38 -18.49 0.96
N ALA A 88 -6.40 -19.26 1.34
CA ALA A 88 -7.32 -19.87 0.40
C ALA A 88 -8.17 -18.83 -0.34
N ALA A 89 -8.68 -17.82 0.38
CA ALA A 89 -9.45 -16.73 -0.19
C ALA A 89 -8.61 -15.91 -1.18
N PHE A 90 -7.36 -15.59 -0.82
CA PHE A 90 -6.43 -14.90 -1.73
C PHE A 90 -6.09 -15.73 -2.98
N ALA A 91 -5.90 -17.05 -2.83
CA ALA A 91 -5.68 -17.93 -3.98
C ALA A 91 -6.93 -18.00 -4.90
N ALA A 92 -8.14 -17.98 -4.32
CA ALA A 92 -9.38 -17.95 -5.08
C ALA A 92 -9.57 -16.61 -5.82
N SER A 93 -9.29 -15.47 -5.17
CA SER A 93 -9.44 -14.15 -5.82
C SER A 93 -8.47 -13.98 -7.00
N GLN A 94 -7.24 -14.48 -6.89
CA GLN A 94 -6.29 -14.46 -8.00
C GLN A 94 -6.78 -15.23 -9.23
N LYS A 95 -7.53 -16.32 -9.06
CA LYS A 95 -8.11 -17.08 -10.18
C LYS A 95 -9.30 -16.37 -10.82
N ALA A 96 -10.05 -15.58 -10.06
CA ALA A 96 -11.22 -14.85 -10.56
C ALA A 96 -10.86 -13.60 -11.37
N HIS A 97 -9.66 -13.06 -11.17
CA HIS A 97 -9.14 -11.87 -11.84
C HIS A 97 -8.04 -12.17 -12.89
N ALA A 98 -7.74 -13.45 -13.12
CA ALA A 98 -6.88 -13.92 -14.19
C ALA A 98 -7.67 -14.06 -15.51
#